data_AF-A0A537CK75-F1
#
_entry.id   AF-A0A537CK75-F1
#
_cell.length_a   1.000
_cell.length_b   1.000
_cell.length_c   1.000
_cell.angle_alpha   90.00
_cell.angle_beta   90.00
_cell.angle_gamma   90.00
#
_symmetry.space_group_name_H-M   'P 1'
#
loop_
_entity.id
_entity.type
_entity.pdbx_description
1 polymer ?
#
loop_
_entity_poly.entity_id
_entity_poly.type
_entity_poly.pdbx_seq_one_letter_code
_entity_poly.pdbx_strand_id
1 'polypeptide(L)'
;MKRLALLALALAGCAGGPLPPDWQTNARQALESFKRDYLAGDTRAAETEFVRAKSELASTGRGDLLARAELTRCAVRTASLEFDDCPAFEALRSEARSEETAYAEYLSGRAQRAASDDALSRLVGLGVQFKAGRISPAGIAQAVEIASAQGWRRPLLAWLGVQAKRAEDAGDSETAARIRRRIELISG
;
A
#
# COMPACT_ATOMS: atom_id res chain seq x y z
N MET A 1 -22.16 -33.39 -50.91
CA MET A 1 -21.40 -34.04 -49.82
C MET A 1 -19.99 -33.44 -49.77
N LYS A 2 -19.66 -32.64 -48.74
CA LYS A 2 -18.32 -32.58 -48.13
C LYS A 2 -18.39 -31.66 -46.91
N ARG A 3 -18.27 -32.27 -45.74
CA ARG A 3 -18.25 -31.64 -44.41
C ARG A 3 -16.85 -31.02 -44.21
N LEU A 4 -16.77 -29.72 -43.96
CA LEU A 4 -15.56 -29.07 -43.46
C LEU A 4 -15.58 -29.17 -41.94
N ALA A 5 -14.66 -29.95 -41.39
CA ALA A 5 -14.48 -30.18 -39.97
C ALA A 5 -13.84 -28.95 -39.32
N LEU A 6 -14.48 -28.43 -38.27
CA LEU A 6 -13.86 -27.50 -37.32
C LEU A 6 -12.80 -28.26 -36.51
N LEU A 7 -11.53 -27.88 -36.67
CA LEU A 7 -10.50 -28.20 -35.69
C LEU A 7 -10.65 -27.27 -34.48
N ALA A 8 -11.10 -27.83 -33.35
CA ALA A 8 -11.00 -27.18 -32.06
C ALA A 8 -9.53 -27.20 -31.60
N LEU A 9 -8.90 -26.03 -31.55
CA LEU A 9 -7.61 -25.86 -30.86
C LEU A 9 -7.84 -25.96 -29.35
N ALA A 10 -7.34 -27.03 -28.74
CA ALA A 10 -7.26 -27.17 -27.29
C ALA A 10 -6.12 -26.28 -26.77
N LEU A 11 -6.46 -25.25 -25.99
CA LEU A 11 -5.51 -24.51 -25.16
C LEU A 11 -5.06 -25.41 -24.00
N ALA A 12 -3.93 -26.11 -24.19
CA ALA A 12 -3.22 -26.76 -23.09
C ALA A 12 -2.49 -25.69 -22.25
N GLY A 13 -3.15 -25.20 -21.21
CA GLY A 13 -2.50 -24.35 -20.20
C GLY A 13 -1.43 -25.14 -19.45
N CYS A 14 -0.19 -24.65 -19.48
CA CYS A 14 0.92 -25.18 -18.68
C CYS A 14 0.73 -24.81 -17.19
N ALA A 15 -0.23 -25.45 -16.53
CA ALA A 15 -0.42 -25.36 -15.08
C ALA A 15 0.10 -26.65 -14.43
N GLY A 16 1.42 -26.80 -14.33
CA GLY A 16 2.05 -28.06 -13.88
C GLY A 16 3.40 -27.90 -13.20
N GLY A 17 3.64 -26.77 -12.53
CA GLY A 17 4.81 -26.61 -11.66
C GLY A 17 4.58 -27.22 -10.27
N PRO A 18 5.65 -27.55 -9.52
CA PRO A 18 5.51 -27.93 -8.11
C PRO A 18 4.85 -26.80 -7.31
N LEU A 19 4.08 -27.16 -6.28
CA LEU A 19 3.48 -26.18 -5.38
C LEU A 19 4.58 -25.30 -4.74
N PRO A 20 4.32 -24.00 -4.55
CA PRO A 20 5.27 -23.15 -3.83
C PRO A 20 5.46 -23.67 -2.40
N PRO A 21 6.68 -23.57 -1.84
CA PRO A 21 6.93 -23.94 -0.45
C PRO A 21 6.03 -23.20 0.55
N ASP A 22 5.72 -23.84 1.68
CA ASP A 22 4.79 -23.30 2.68
C ASP A 22 5.17 -21.90 3.17
N TRP A 23 6.47 -21.64 3.41
CA TRP A 23 6.96 -20.33 3.86
C TRP A 23 6.53 -19.20 2.91
N GLN A 24 6.49 -19.47 1.59
CA GLN A 24 6.15 -18.47 0.59
C GLN A 24 4.67 -18.12 0.64
N THR A 25 3.82 -19.14 0.83
CA THR A 25 2.37 -18.95 0.97
C THR A 25 2.03 -18.28 2.29
N ASN A 26 2.63 -18.73 3.40
CA ASN A 26 2.44 -18.16 4.73
C ASN A 26 2.89 -16.70 4.80
N ALA A 27 4.07 -16.37 4.28
CA ALA A 27 4.57 -15.00 4.24
C ALA A 27 3.65 -14.09 3.42
N ARG A 28 3.16 -14.54 2.25
CA ARG A 28 2.23 -13.77 1.42
C ARG A 28 0.93 -13.51 2.17
N GLN A 29 0.33 -14.54 2.75
CA GLN A 29 -0.93 -14.38 3.50
C GLN A 29 -0.76 -13.43 4.69
N ALA A 30 0.32 -13.56 5.45
CA ALA A 30 0.61 -12.69 6.58
C ALA A 30 0.84 -11.23 6.14
N LEU A 31 1.54 -10.98 5.03
CA LEU A 31 1.68 -9.62 4.48
C LEU A 31 0.35 -9.03 3.99
N GLU A 32 -0.52 -9.81 3.36
CA GLU A 32 -1.87 -9.35 2.97
C GLU A 32 -2.72 -9.01 4.19
N SER A 33 -2.68 -9.85 5.23
CA SER A 33 -3.37 -9.58 6.49
C SER A 33 -2.82 -8.33 7.18
N PHE A 34 -1.49 -8.18 7.26
CA PHE A 34 -0.85 -6.96 7.76
C PHE A 34 -1.39 -5.71 7.05
N LYS A 35 -1.38 -5.68 5.71
CA LYS A 35 -1.86 -4.51 4.95
C LYS A 35 -3.32 -4.21 5.27
N ARG A 36 -4.20 -5.22 5.25
CA ARG A 36 -5.62 -5.08 5.54
C ARG A 36 -5.84 -4.50 6.94
N ASP A 37 -5.23 -5.11 7.95
CA ASP A 37 -5.44 -4.75 9.35
C ASP A 37 -4.84 -3.37 9.65
N TYR A 38 -3.68 -3.05 9.06
CA TYR A 38 -3.04 -1.74 9.17
C TYR A 38 -3.92 -0.62 8.63
N LEU A 39 -4.42 -0.79 7.40
CA LEU A 39 -5.27 0.17 6.70
C LEU A 39 -6.65 0.32 7.36
N ALA A 40 -7.19 -0.77 7.94
CA ALA A 40 -8.39 -0.75 8.77
C ALA A 40 -8.17 -0.04 10.13
N GLY A 41 -6.92 0.13 10.56
CA GLY A 41 -6.55 0.83 11.78
C GLY A 41 -6.25 -0.09 12.98
N ASP A 42 -6.33 -1.41 12.82
CA ASP A 42 -5.96 -2.37 13.86
C ASP A 42 -4.44 -2.59 13.90
N THR A 43 -3.74 -1.69 14.59
CA THR A 43 -2.27 -1.75 14.71
C THR A 43 -1.78 -3.04 15.36
N ARG A 44 -2.53 -3.61 16.30
CA ARG A 44 -2.08 -4.80 17.05
C ARG A 44 -2.15 -6.04 16.19
N ALA A 45 -3.27 -6.25 15.50
CA ALA A 45 -3.40 -7.34 14.53
C ALA A 45 -2.38 -7.18 13.40
N ALA A 46 -2.24 -5.97 12.86
CA ALA A 46 -1.25 -5.68 11.82
C ALA A 46 0.18 -6.07 12.25
N GLU A 47 0.65 -5.62 13.42
CA GLU A 47 2.01 -5.94 13.87
C GLU A 47 2.20 -7.44 14.11
N THR A 48 1.18 -8.13 14.62
CA THR A 48 1.21 -9.59 14.79
C THR A 48 1.44 -10.30 13.45
N GLU A 49 0.69 -9.91 12.42
CA GLU A 49 0.81 -10.47 11.07
C GLU A 49 2.14 -10.09 10.41
N PHE A 50 2.64 -8.88 10.65
CA PHE A 50 3.93 -8.45 10.11
C PHE A 50 5.10 -9.22 10.71
N VAL A 51 5.09 -9.44 12.03
CA VAL A 51 6.09 -10.28 12.72
C VAL A 51 6.04 -11.71 12.18
N ARG A 52 4.85 -12.26 11.97
CA ARG A 52 4.68 -13.59 11.35
C ARG A 52 5.30 -13.64 9.96
N ALA A 53 4.99 -12.67 9.09
CA ALA A 53 5.57 -12.59 7.76
C ALA A 53 7.11 -12.55 7.80
N LYS A 54 7.68 -11.73 8.71
CA LYS A 54 9.13 -11.64 8.87
C LYS A 54 9.76 -12.94 9.35
N SER A 55 9.11 -13.68 10.25
CA SER A 55 9.59 -14.98 10.71
C SER A 55 9.68 -16.00 9.57
N GLU A 56 8.64 -16.08 8.74
CA GLU A 56 8.61 -16.96 7.57
C GLU A 56 9.73 -16.61 6.58
N LEU A 57 9.91 -15.32 6.28
CA LEU A 57 10.95 -14.86 5.36
C LEU A 57 12.37 -15.04 5.93
N ALA A 58 12.56 -14.77 7.22
CA ALA A 58 13.86 -14.89 7.88
C ALA A 58 14.36 -16.34 7.90
N SER A 59 13.46 -17.33 7.94
CA SER A 59 13.83 -18.76 7.87
C SER A 59 14.59 -19.14 6.59
N THR A 60 14.50 -18.32 5.54
CA THR A 60 15.18 -18.55 4.26
C THR A 60 16.60 -17.95 4.20
N GLY A 61 16.97 -17.11 5.16
CA GLY A 61 18.23 -16.34 5.14
C GLY A 61 18.30 -15.27 4.04
N ARG A 62 17.19 -14.95 3.37
CA ARG A 62 17.13 -14.01 2.24
C ARG A 62 16.84 -12.58 2.70
N GLY A 63 17.90 -11.77 2.83
CA GLY A 63 17.80 -10.36 3.21
C GLY A 63 16.96 -9.52 2.23
N ASP A 64 17.02 -9.82 0.94
CA ASP A 64 16.23 -9.13 -0.09
C ASP A 64 14.71 -9.30 0.10
N LEU A 65 14.27 -10.46 0.57
CA LEU A 65 12.85 -10.72 0.87
C LEU A 65 12.39 -9.95 2.12
N LEU A 66 13.24 -9.87 3.15
CA LEU A 66 12.97 -9.05 4.33
C LEU A 66 12.91 -7.56 3.96
N ALA A 67 13.82 -7.08 3.10
CA ALA A 67 13.82 -5.71 2.61
C ALA A 67 12.51 -5.38 1.87
N ARG A 68 12.02 -6.29 1.03
CA ARG A 68 10.72 -6.15 0.35
C ARG A 68 9.53 -6.13 1.33
N ALA A 69 9.57 -6.92 2.40
CA ALA A 69 8.55 -6.87 3.44
C ALA A 69 8.54 -5.51 4.16
N GLU A 70 9.71 -4.98 4.54
CA GLU A 70 9.82 -3.65 5.17
C GLU A 70 9.37 -2.52 4.24
N LEU A 71 9.63 -2.62 2.93
CA LEU A 71 9.08 -1.68 1.95
C LEU A 71 7.55 -1.77 1.85
N THR A 72 6.96 -2.96 2.03
CA THR A 72 5.51 -3.12 2.09
C THR A 72 4.92 -2.38 3.29
N ARG A 73 5.57 -2.49 4.47
CA ARG A 73 5.22 -1.69 5.64
C ARG A 73 5.35 -0.20 5.37
N CYS A 74 6.47 0.24 4.81
CA CYS A 74 6.67 1.66 4.54
C CYS A 74 5.65 2.23 3.55
N ALA A 75 5.21 1.43 2.56
CA ALA A 75 4.18 1.83 1.61
C ALA A 75 2.82 2.07 2.28
N VAL A 76 2.34 1.16 3.14
CA VAL A 76 1.04 1.37 3.81
C VAL A 76 1.08 2.55 4.79
N ARG A 77 2.22 2.82 5.41
CA ARG A 77 2.46 4.01 6.23
C ARG A 77 2.43 5.29 5.39
N THR A 78 3.12 5.30 4.25
CA THR A 78 3.09 6.38 3.26
C THR A 78 1.67 6.69 2.78
N ALA A 79 0.87 5.66 2.47
CA ALA A 79 -0.54 5.81 2.10
C ALA A 79 -1.40 6.43 3.22
N SER A 80 -0.99 6.22 4.47
CA SER A 80 -1.61 6.74 5.69
C SER A 80 -1.01 8.05 6.18
N LEU A 81 -0.14 8.70 5.39
CA LEU A 81 0.59 9.93 5.73
C LEU A 81 1.47 9.81 6.99
N GLU A 82 1.94 8.60 7.29
CA GLU A 82 2.92 8.34 8.35
C GLU A 82 4.30 8.17 7.71
N PHE A 83 5.18 9.16 7.89
CA PHE A 83 6.51 9.18 7.28
C PHE A 83 7.61 9.06 8.34
N ASP A 84 8.53 8.12 8.17
CA ASP A 84 9.67 7.89 9.08
C ASP A 84 10.98 7.51 8.35
N ASP A 85 11.03 7.71 7.03
CA ASP A 85 12.15 7.32 6.16
C ASP A 85 12.49 5.81 6.16
N CYS A 86 11.51 4.96 6.47
CA CYS A 86 11.60 3.49 6.33
C CYS A 86 12.85 2.88 7.03
N PRO A 87 13.12 3.13 8.32
CA PRO A 87 14.43 2.86 8.94
C PRO A 87 14.80 1.36 8.92
N ALA A 88 13.80 0.47 9.02
CA ALA A 88 14.02 -0.97 8.95
C ALA A 88 14.40 -1.47 7.54
N PHE A 89 13.94 -0.80 6.48
CA PHE A 89 14.43 -1.07 5.13
C PHE A 89 15.87 -0.54 4.97
N GLU A 90 16.16 0.65 5.48
CA GLU A 90 17.51 1.23 5.37
C GLU A 90 18.57 0.33 6.03
N ALA A 91 18.23 -0.32 7.15
CA ALA A 91 19.10 -1.32 7.79
C ALA A 91 19.34 -2.58 6.92
N LEU A 92 18.46 -2.87 5.97
CA LEU A 92 18.53 -4.01 5.04
C LEU A 92 18.99 -3.60 3.63
N ARG A 93 19.32 -2.32 3.41
CA ARG A 93 19.54 -1.77 2.06
C ARG A 93 20.68 -2.45 1.31
N SER A 94 21.73 -2.91 2.01
CA SER A 94 22.84 -3.64 1.40
C SER A 94 22.43 -5.01 0.82
N GLU A 95 21.35 -5.60 1.35
CA GLU A 95 20.80 -6.88 0.89
C GLU A 95 19.74 -6.71 -0.20
N ALA A 96 19.27 -5.47 -0.43
CA ALA A 96 18.18 -5.16 -1.34
C ALA A 96 18.63 -5.29 -2.81
N ARG A 97 17.74 -5.77 -3.69
CA ARG A 97 18.00 -5.73 -5.14
C ARG A 97 17.68 -4.34 -5.68
N SER A 98 17.99 -4.13 -6.95
CA SER A 98 17.77 -2.85 -7.64
C SER A 98 16.29 -2.43 -7.64
N GLU A 99 15.36 -3.40 -7.72
CA GLU A 99 13.91 -3.15 -7.64
C GLU A 99 13.50 -2.56 -6.29
N GLU A 100 13.93 -3.16 -5.18
CA GLU A 100 13.64 -2.68 -3.83
C GLU A 100 14.23 -1.29 -3.61
N THR A 101 15.49 -1.08 -4.04
CA THR A 101 16.15 0.22 -3.96
C THR A 101 15.36 1.30 -4.72
N ALA A 102 14.97 1.02 -5.97
CA ALA A 102 14.18 1.96 -6.77
C ALA A 102 12.82 2.27 -6.13
N TYR A 103 12.18 1.28 -5.49
CA TYR A 103 10.92 1.51 -4.80
C TYR A 103 11.10 2.36 -3.52
N ALA A 104 12.21 2.19 -2.79
CA ALA A 104 12.55 3.06 -1.66
C ALA A 104 12.82 4.52 -2.09
N GLU A 105 13.55 4.71 -3.20
CA GLU A 105 13.75 6.03 -3.81
C GLU A 105 12.41 6.72 -4.13
N TYR A 106 11.48 5.96 -4.71
CA TYR A 106 10.12 6.43 -4.98
C TYR A 106 9.36 6.78 -3.68
N LEU A 107 9.35 5.92 -2.67
CA LEU A 107 8.68 6.18 -1.37
C LEU A 107 9.28 7.40 -0.65
N SER A 108 10.57 7.66 -0.83
CA SER A 108 11.25 8.85 -0.30
C SER A 108 10.94 10.14 -1.08
N GLY A 109 10.25 10.05 -2.22
CA GLY A 109 9.93 11.19 -3.10
C GLY A 109 11.06 11.61 -4.05
N ARG A 110 12.18 10.86 -4.06
CA ARG A 110 13.36 11.12 -4.89
C ARG A 110 13.25 10.56 -6.31
N ALA A 111 12.31 9.64 -6.55
CA ALA A 111 12.01 9.12 -7.88
C ALA A 111 10.50 9.20 -8.20
N GLN A 112 10.16 9.19 -9.49
CA GLN A 112 8.79 8.99 -9.95
C GLN A 112 8.56 7.52 -10.34
N ARG A 113 7.31 7.08 -10.22
CA ARG A 113 6.85 5.77 -10.69
C ARG A 113 5.60 5.97 -11.53
N ALA A 114 5.42 5.12 -12.55
CA ALA A 114 4.22 5.14 -13.37
C ALA A 114 2.95 4.92 -12.53
N ALA A 115 1.84 5.49 -12.99
CA ALA A 115 0.54 5.24 -12.39
C ALA A 115 0.20 3.73 -12.41
N SER A 116 -0.57 3.30 -11.42
CA SER A 116 -1.01 1.91 -11.24
C SER A 116 -2.54 1.85 -11.14
N ASP A 117 -3.13 0.74 -11.58
CA ASP A 117 -4.57 0.47 -11.42
C ASP A 117 -4.92 -0.06 -10.02
N ASP A 118 -3.93 -0.48 -9.24
CA ASP A 118 -4.13 -0.90 -7.85
C ASP A 118 -4.44 0.29 -6.93
N ALA A 119 -5.49 0.17 -6.13
CA ALA A 119 -5.98 1.25 -5.26
C ALA A 119 -4.93 1.67 -4.22
N LEU A 120 -4.22 0.69 -3.62
CA LEU A 120 -3.20 0.98 -2.62
C LEU A 120 -2.03 1.70 -3.29
N SER A 121 -1.56 1.21 -4.43
CA SER A 121 -0.46 1.81 -5.19
C SER A 121 -0.76 3.25 -5.61
N ARG A 122 -2.00 3.57 -6.02
CA ARG A 122 -2.42 4.96 -6.26
C ARG A 122 -2.37 5.81 -5.00
N LEU A 123 -2.88 5.29 -3.88
CA LEU A 123 -2.91 6.02 -2.62
C LEU A 123 -1.48 6.28 -2.08
N VAL A 124 -0.57 5.32 -2.22
CA VAL A 124 0.86 5.49 -1.95
C VAL A 124 1.43 6.63 -2.81
N GLY A 125 1.12 6.66 -4.11
CA GLY A 125 1.57 7.74 -4.99
C GLY A 125 1.06 9.12 -4.62
N LEU A 126 -0.17 9.23 -4.10
CA LEU A 126 -0.69 10.47 -3.54
C LEU A 126 0.05 10.83 -2.25
N GLY A 127 0.36 9.85 -1.39
CA GLY A 127 1.18 10.05 -0.19
C GLY A 127 2.59 10.55 -0.51
N VAL A 128 3.24 9.98 -1.54
CA VAL A 128 4.56 10.43 -2.02
C VAL A 128 4.51 11.87 -2.56
N GLN A 129 3.48 12.21 -3.34
CA GLN A 129 3.28 13.58 -3.81
C GLN A 129 3.06 14.57 -2.66
N PHE A 130 2.32 14.15 -1.62
CA PHE A 130 2.10 14.93 -0.41
C PHE A 130 3.41 15.14 0.35
N LYS A 131 4.19 14.08 0.60
CA LYS A 131 5.52 14.16 1.23
C LYS A 131 6.45 15.11 0.48
N ALA A 132 6.40 15.09 -0.86
CA ALA A 132 7.22 15.95 -1.71
C ALA A 132 6.70 17.40 -1.86
N GLY A 133 5.60 17.78 -1.20
CA GLY A 133 5.01 19.11 -1.31
C GLY A 133 4.41 19.44 -2.70
N ARG A 134 4.09 18.41 -3.50
CA ARG A 134 3.61 18.53 -4.88
C ARG A 134 2.14 18.15 -5.09
N ILE A 135 1.45 17.75 -4.02
CA ILE A 135 0.07 17.28 -4.10
C ILE A 135 -0.91 18.42 -4.43
N SER A 136 -1.79 18.17 -5.40
CA SER A 136 -2.83 19.13 -5.78
C SER A 136 -4.09 18.99 -4.90
N PRO A 137 -4.99 20.01 -4.88
CA PRO A 137 -6.27 19.89 -4.20
C PRO A 137 -7.10 18.69 -4.67
N ALA A 138 -7.09 18.43 -5.99
CA ALA A 138 -7.77 17.28 -6.58
C ALA A 138 -7.14 15.95 -6.16
N GLY A 139 -5.81 15.89 -6.01
CA GLY A 139 -5.12 14.70 -5.49
C GLY A 139 -5.52 14.36 -4.05
N ILE A 140 -5.71 15.36 -3.20
CA ILE A 140 -6.20 15.16 -1.82
C ILE A 140 -7.64 14.63 -1.83
N ALA A 141 -8.50 15.16 -2.69
CA ALA A 141 -9.86 14.65 -2.85
C ALA A 141 -9.84 13.19 -3.33
N GLN A 142 -9.02 12.87 -4.34
CA GLN A 142 -8.84 11.51 -4.84
C GLN A 142 -8.37 10.54 -3.75
N ALA A 143 -7.46 10.96 -2.86
CA ALA A 143 -6.98 10.12 -1.78
C ALA A 143 -8.09 9.73 -0.79
N VAL A 144 -8.95 10.70 -0.44
CA VAL A 144 -10.14 10.45 0.40
C VAL A 144 -11.11 9.50 -0.28
N GLU A 145 -11.39 9.68 -1.58
CA GLU A 145 -12.28 8.79 -2.32
C GLU A 145 -11.73 7.35 -2.40
N ILE A 146 -10.43 7.18 -2.68
CA ILE A 146 -9.80 5.85 -2.70
C ILE A 146 -9.92 5.18 -1.33
N ALA A 147 -9.52 5.87 -0.25
CA ALA A 147 -9.55 5.30 1.10
C ALA A 147 -10.98 4.99 1.55
N SER A 148 -11.94 5.87 1.24
CA SER A 148 -13.35 5.69 1.56
C SER A 148 -13.97 4.51 0.80
N ALA A 149 -13.71 4.38 -0.50
CA ALA A 149 -14.25 3.30 -1.33
C ALA A 149 -13.73 1.92 -0.91
N GLN A 150 -12.54 1.85 -0.33
CA GLN A 150 -11.94 0.61 0.17
C GLN A 150 -12.25 0.33 1.66
N GLY A 151 -12.91 1.26 2.36
CA GLY A 151 -13.13 1.14 3.80
C GLY A 151 -11.85 1.23 4.64
N TRP A 152 -10.79 1.84 4.11
CA TRP A 152 -9.52 1.99 4.82
C TRP A 152 -9.56 3.17 5.79
N ARG A 153 -10.03 2.90 7.01
CA ARG A 153 -10.22 3.90 8.08
C ARG A 153 -8.96 4.73 8.36
N ARG A 154 -7.79 4.10 8.51
CA ARG A 154 -6.55 4.80 8.90
C ARG A 154 -6.15 5.90 7.90
N PRO A 155 -5.92 5.60 6.59
CA PRO A 155 -5.62 6.64 5.63
C PRO A 155 -6.80 7.59 5.41
N LEU A 156 -8.05 7.12 5.50
CA LEU A 156 -9.21 8.01 5.37
C LEU A 156 -9.19 9.13 6.42
N LEU A 157 -8.94 8.80 7.68
CA LEU A 157 -8.81 9.78 8.76
C LEU A 157 -7.66 10.75 8.51
N ALA A 158 -6.50 10.24 8.09
CA ALA A 158 -5.33 11.07 7.79
C ALA A 158 -5.61 12.10 6.68
N TRP A 159 -6.19 11.65 5.56
CA TRP A 159 -6.50 12.52 4.43
C TRP A 159 -7.67 13.48 4.68
N LEU A 160 -8.66 13.08 5.48
CA LEU A 160 -9.70 14.01 5.95
C LEU A 160 -9.12 15.11 6.85
N GLY A 161 -8.14 14.78 7.71
CA GLY A 161 -7.41 15.76 8.50
C GLY A 161 -6.70 16.80 7.63
N VAL A 162 -6.06 16.35 6.54
CA VAL A 162 -5.45 17.25 5.53
C VAL A 162 -6.51 18.17 4.90
N GLN A 163 -7.67 17.63 4.51
CA GLN A 163 -8.74 18.45 3.92
C GLN A 163 -9.29 19.49 4.90
N ALA A 164 -9.52 19.11 6.16
CA ALA A 164 -10.01 20.02 7.20
C ALA A 164 -9.03 21.19 7.41
N LYS A 165 -7.74 20.88 7.60
CA LYS A 165 -6.71 21.90 7.79
C LYS A 165 -6.62 22.89 6.63
N ARG A 166 -6.75 22.41 5.39
CA ARG A 166 -6.74 23.28 4.21
C ARG A 166 -7.96 24.18 4.11
N ALA A 167 -9.14 23.69 4.49
CA ALA A 167 -10.35 24.50 4.52
C ALA A 167 -10.22 25.61 5.59
N GLU A 168 -9.66 25.29 6.76
CA GLU A 168 -9.36 26.26 7.81
C GLU A 168 -8.39 27.35 7.34
N ASP A 169 -7.29 26.95 6.68
CA ASP A 169 -6.29 27.88 6.15
C ASP A 169 -6.85 28.79 5.04
N ALA A 170 -7.89 28.33 4.35
CA ALA A 170 -8.61 29.11 3.34
C ALA A 170 -9.72 30.00 3.95
N GLY A 171 -9.96 29.93 5.27
CA GLY A 171 -11.05 30.63 5.94
C GLY A 171 -12.44 30.01 5.74
N ASP A 172 -12.53 28.85 5.07
CA ASP A 172 -13.78 28.11 4.86
C ASP A 172 -14.14 27.26 6.08
N SER A 173 -14.60 27.96 7.13
CA SER A 173 -14.96 27.37 8.41
C SER A 173 -16.14 26.39 8.30
N GLU A 174 -17.04 26.60 7.33
CA GLU A 174 -18.20 25.72 7.11
C GLU A 174 -17.76 24.36 6.57
N THR A 175 -16.93 24.35 5.52
CA THR A 175 -16.38 23.11 4.96
C THR A 175 -15.50 22.40 5.98
N ALA A 176 -14.65 23.12 6.71
CA ALA A 176 -13.84 22.53 7.79
C ALA A 176 -14.72 21.83 8.84
N ALA A 177 -15.77 22.49 9.33
CA ALA A 177 -16.70 21.91 10.30
C ALA A 177 -17.42 20.66 9.77
N ARG A 178 -17.82 20.67 8.49
CA ARG A 178 -18.41 19.49 7.83
C ARG A 178 -17.44 18.30 7.79
N ILE A 179 -16.18 18.54 7.44
CA ILE A 179 -15.15 17.50 7.39
C ILE A 179 -14.86 16.94 8.79
N ARG A 180 -14.76 17.80 9.81
CA ARG A 180 -14.54 17.37 11.20
C ARG A 180 -15.66 16.47 11.72
N ARG A 181 -16.93 16.79 11.44
CA ARG A 181 -18.06 15.90 11.76
C ARG A 181 -17.91 14.51 11.11
N ARG A 182 -17.42 14.44 9.86
CA ARG A 182 -17.13 13.16 9.19
C ARG A 182 -16.00 12.40 9.89
N ILE A 183 -14.95 13.09 10.34
CA ILE A 183 -13.85 12.48 11.11
C ILE A 183 -14.38 11.89 12.42
N GLU A 184 -15.24 12.62 13.15
CA GLU A 184 -15.86 12.16 14.40
C GLU A 184 -16.69 10.89 14.17
N LEU A 185 -17.50 10.84 13.11
CA LEU A 185 -18.29 9.65 12.74
C LEU A 185 -17.45 8.41 12.46
N ILE A 186 -16.23 8.58 11.92
CA ILE A 186 -15.34 7.47 11.59
C ILE A 186 -14.49 7.05 12.81
N SER A 187 -14.23 7.99 13.72
CA SER A 187 -13.33 7.81 14.86
C SER A 187 -14.03 7.23 16.10
N GLY A 188 -15.32 7.53 16.27
CA GLY A 188 -16.19 6.95 17.30
C GLY A 188 -16.41 5.46 17.11
#